data_AF-A0A163WQD7-F1
#
_entry.id   AF-A0A163WQD7-F1
#
_cell.length_a   1.000
_cell.length_b   1.000
_cell.length_c   1.000
_cell.angle_alpha   90.00
_cell.angle_beta   90.00
_cell.angle_gamma   90.00
#
_symmetry.space_group_name_H-M   'P 1'
#
loop_
_entity.id
_entity.type
_entity.pdbx_description
1 polymer ?
#
loop_
_entity_poly.entity_id
_entity_poly.type
_entity_poly.pdbx_seq_one_letter_code
_entity_poly.pdbx_strand_id
1 'polypeptide(L)'
;MADSADTAGLLAGPGGAGGIGGVSHSLNVGGAGGAGGNAGLLFGSGGAGGNGSFGETGGGAGGNGGSAGMLASSGGAGGSGGVSGILGGAGGAGGTGGNAGLLGNGGIGGTGGDSLSGNGGAGGTGGIAGPLFGNGGAGGAGGRGTTTGGDGGVGGKSVLIGDGGNGGNAGPGGVTGNAGTGGCPGLLFGLPGMNGLA
;
A
#
# COMPACT_ATOMS: atom_id res chain seq x y z
N MET A 1 -6.08 21.85 -7.99
CA MET A 1 -4.78 22.47 -7.69
C MET A 1 -3.81 21.33 -7.49
N ALA A 2 -2.87 21.13 -8.43
CA ALA A 2 -1.88 20.06 -8.35
C ALA A 2 -0.85 20.46 -7.28
N ASP A 3 -0.86 19.75 -6.15
CA ASP A 3 0.18 19.88 -5.15
C ASP A 3 1.46 19.17 -5.64
N SER A 4 2.56 19.86 -5.40
CA SER A 4 3.96 19.61 -5.72
C SER A 4 4.38 18.13 -5.86
N ALA A 5 4.66 17.73 -7.10
CA ALA A 5 5.64 16.68 -7.36
C ALA A 5 7.04 17.29 -7.14
N ASP A 6 7.45 17.45 -5.89
CA ASP A 6 8.86 17.69 -5.58
C ASP A 6 9.64 16.46 -6.04
N THR A 7 10.21 16.59 -7.23
CA THR A 7 11.03 15.57 -7.86
C THR A 7 12.29 15.46 -7.02
N ALA A 8 12.53 14.27 -6.45
CA ALA A 8 13.75 14.02 -5.71
C ALA A 8 14.98 14.46 -6.52
N GLY A 9 15.91 15.18 -5.90
CA GLY A 9 17.17 15.53 -6.54
C GLY A 9 17.87 14.27 -7.04
N LEU A 10 18.46 14.34 -8.25
CA LEU A 10 19.01 13.17 -8.96
C LEU A 10 19.87 12.25 -8.08
N LEU A 11 20.69 12.83 -7.20
CA LEU A 11 21.57 12.08 -6.30
C LEU A 11 20.95 11.83 -4.92
N ALA A 12 20.22 12.81 -4.39
CA ALA A 12 19.64 12.76 -3.06
C ALA A 12 18.32 13.56 -3.02
N GLY A 13 17.31 12.96 -2.40
CA GLY A 13 16.03 13.61 -2.12
C GLY A 13 14.96 12.57 -1.80
N PRO A 14 14.09 12.81 -0.82
CA PRO A 14 12.91 11.97 -0.66
C PRO A 14 12.00 12.14 -1.89
N GLY A 15 11.26 11.09 -2.23
CA GLY A 15 10.22 11.21 -3.24
C GLY A 15 9.02 12.00 -2.71
N GLY A 16 8.41 12.83 -3.57
CA GLY A 16 7.20 13.57 -3.23
C GLY A 16 6.01 12.66 -2.89
N ALA A 17 5.10 13.10 -2.03
CA ALA A 17 3.88 12.35 -1.74
C ALA A 17 2.94 12.33 -2.96
N GLY A 18 2.21 11.24 -3.12
CA GLY A 18 1.15 11.13 -4.11
C GLY A 18 -0.06 11.99 -3.74
N GLY A 19 -0.67 12.65 -4.72
CA GLY A 19 -1.88 13.44 -4.49
C GLY A 19 -3.10 12.58 -4.15
N ILE A 20 -4.03 13.11 -3.36
CA ILE A 20 -5.32 12.43 -3.10
C ILE A 20 -6.12 12.36 -4.40
N GLY A 21 -6.84 11.26 -4.60
CA GLY A 21 -7.72 11.10 -5.76
C GLY A 21 -8.77 12.20 -5.87
N GLY A 22 -9.03 12.65 -7.09
CA GLY A 22 -10.06 13.67 -7.36
C GLY A 22 -11.45 13.17 -7.02
N VAL A 23 -12.34 14.05 -6.57
CA VAL A 23 -13.77 13.71 -6.38
C VAL A 23 -14.52 13.80 -7.70
N SER A 24 -15.21 12.72 -8.07
CA SER A 24 -16.07 12.67 -9.26
C SER A 24 -17.42 13.34 -8.96
N HIS A 25 -17.79 14.39 -9.70
CA HIS A 25 -19.09 15.07 -9.55
C HIS A 25 -20.29 14.27 -10.11
N SER A 26 -20.04 13.11 -10.71
CA SER A 26 -21.03 12.36 -11.50
C SER A 26 -21.53 11.07 -10.84
N LEU A 27 -21.46 10.95 -9.50
CA LEU A 27 -21.80 9.72 -8.76
C LEU A 27 -21.07 8.47 -9.32
N ASN A 28 -19.84 8.65 -9.79
CA ASN A 28 -19.07 7.59 -10.44
C ASN A 28 -17.97 7.07 -9.50
N VAL A 29 -17.13 6.17 -9.99
CA VAL A 29 -15.94 5.69 -9.26
C VAL A 29 -15.10 6.86 -8.76
N GLY A 30 -14.60 6.74 -7.53
CA GLY A 30 -13.71 7.71 -6.91
C GLY A 30 -12.40 7.82 -7.68
N GLY A 31 -11.82 9.01 -7.71
CA GLY A 31 -10.47 9.19 -8.26
C GLY A 31 -9.45 8.35 -7.52
N ALA A 32 -8.55 7.71 -8.27
CA ALA A 32 -7.41 7.02 -7.67
C ALA A 32 -6.42 8.03 -7.07
N GLY A 33 -5.80 7.64 -5.97
CA GLY A 33 -4.66 8.37 -5.42
C GLY A 33 -3.45 8.33 -6.35
N GLY A 34 -2.70 9.42 -6.40
CA GLY A 34 -1.44 9.50 -7.12
C GLY A 34 -0.38 8.60 -6.50
N ALA A 35 0.51 8.04 -7.31
CA ALA A 35 1.66 7.32 -6.78
C ALA A 35 2.60 8.28 -6.02
N GLY A 36 3.24 7.77 -4.98
CA GLY A 36 4.36 8.45 -4.34
C GLY A 36 5.56 8.50 -5.30
N GLY A 37 6.24 9.64 -5.32
CA GLY A 37 7.47 9.82 -6.07
C GLY A 37 8.56 8.86 -5.60
N ASN A 38 9.41 8.43 -6.52
CA ASN A 38 10.62 7.73 -6.15
C ASN A 38 11.63 8.72 -5.57
N ALA A 39 12.47 8.24 -4.66
CA ALA A 39 13.58 9.01 -4.14
C ALA A 39 14.71 9.20 -5.18
N GLY A 40 15.70 10.02 -4.81
CA GLY A 40 16.94 10.20 -5.56
C GLY A 40 17.76 8.92 -5.60
N LEU A 41 18.70 8.83 -6.55
CA LEU A 41 19.41 7.58 -6.86
C LEU A 41 20.15 6.98 -5.66
N LEU A 42 20.85 7.79 -4.86
CA LEU A 42 21.65 7.29 -3.75
C LEU A 42 20.96 7.40 -2.40
N PHE A 43 20.26 8.51 -2.13
CA PHE A 43 19.66 8.75 -0.81
C PHE A 43 18.24 9.29 -0.94
N GLY A 44 17.38 8.84 -0.02
CA GLY A 44 16.04 9.37 0.18
C GLY A 44 15.01 8.24 0.29
N SER A 45 14.01 8.44 1.14
CA SER A 45 12.86 7.54 1.21
C SER A 45 11.92 7.75 0.04
N GLY A 46 11.31 6.68 -0.43
CA GLY A 46 10.21 6.80 -1.40
C GLY A 46 9.04 7.58 -0.79
N GLY A 47 8.34 8.35 -1.62
CA GLY A 47 7.17 9.11 -1.21
C GLY A 47 5.98 8.19 -0.89
N ALA A 48 5.12 8.60 0.04
CA ALA A 48 3.88 7.87 0.27
C ALA A 48 2.93 7.99 -0.92
N GLY A 49 2.19 6.92 -1.23
CA GLY A 49 1.09 6.97 -2.18
C GLY A 49 -0.09 7.77 -1.64
N GLY A 50 -0.79 8.47 -2.53
CA GLY A 50 -1.98 9.22 -2.20
C GLY A 50 -3.17 8.30 -1.95
N ASN A 51 -4.13 8.74 -1.14
CA ASN A 51 -5.34 7.96 -0.90
C ASN A 51 -6.29 8.05 -2.10
N GLY A 52 -6.99 6.96 -2.39
CA GLY A 52 -8.14 6.99 -3.27
C GLY A 52 -9.30 7.76 -2.63
N SER A 53 -10.13 8.38 -3.46
CA SER A 53 -11.29 9.14 -2.99
C SER A 53 -12.57 8.32 -2.99
N PHE A 54 -13.58 8.85 -2.32
CA PHE A 54 -14.91 8.26 -2.32
C PHE A 54 -15.52 8.21 -3.74
N GLY A 55 -16.29 7.17 -4.03
CA GLY A 55 -17.16 7.14 -5.22
C GLY A 55 -18.39 6.27 -5.04
N GLU A 56 -19.53 6.71 -5.57
CA GLU A 56 -20.83 6.05 -5.35
C GLU A 56 -20.91 4.65 -5.94
N THR A 57 -20.32 4.47 -7.13
CA THR A 57 -20.28 3.19 -7.85
C THR A 57 -18.96 2.44 -7.66
N GLY A 58 -18.05 2.97 -6.84
CA GLY A 58 -16.77 2.33 -6.52
C GLY A 58 -15.80 3.29 -5.85
N GLY A 59 -15.04 2.83 -4.88
CA GLY A 59 -13.99 3.63 -4.24
C GLY A 59 -12.78 3.76 -5.17
N GLY A 60 -12.14 4.93 -5.17
CA GLY A 60 -10.88 5.11 -5.89
C GLY A 60 -9.78 4.24 -5.30
N ALA A 61 -8.89 3.70 -6.11
CA ALA A 61 -7.74 2.95 -5.59
C ALA A 61 -6.75 3.88 -4.87
N GLY A 62 -6.07 3.37 -3.84
CA GLY A 62 -4.90 4.03 -3.26
C GLY A 62 -3.72 4.01 -4.23
N GLY A 63 -2.93 5.08 -4.22
CA GLY A 63 -1.69 5.17 -4.99
C GLY A 63 -0.59 4.31 -4.37
N ASN A 64 0.29 3.79 -5.21
CA ASN A 64 1.44 3.02 -4.72
C ASN A 64 2.46 3.94 -4.03
N GLY A 65 3.15 3.44 -3.02
CA GLY A 65 4.32 4.11 -2.44
C GLY A 65 5.50 4.11 -3.42
N GLY A 66 6.29 5.17 -3.37
CA GLY A 66 7.49 5.32 -4.18
C GLY A 66 8.63 4.42 -3.70
N SER A 67 9.56 4.11 -4.61
CA SER A 67 10.77 3.37 -4.28
C SER A 67 11.82 4.27 -3.62
N ALA A 68 12.62 3.68 -2.75
CA ALA A 68 13.71 4.37 -2.05
C ALA A 68 14.97 4.52 -2.93
N GLY A 69 15.87 5.40 -2.50
CA GLY A 69 17.22 5.51 -3.04
C GLY A 69 18.09 4.33 -2.61
N MET A 70 19.25 4.13 -3.25
CA MET A 70 20.08 2.95 -3.04
C MET A 70 20.58 2.76 -1.61
N LEU A 71 20.93 3.80 -0.87
CA LEU A 71 21.66 3.67 0.40
C LEU A 71 20.81 4.15 1.58
N ALA A 72 20.71 3.30 2.60
CA ALA A 72 20.08 3.59 3.91
C ALA A 72 18.71 4.29 3.78
N SER A 73 17.84 3.76 2.93
CA SER A 73 16.58 4.39 2.54
C SER A 73 15.46 3.36 2.41
N SER A 74 14.27 3.71 2.90
CA SER A 74 13.09 2.84 2.92
C SER A 74 12.05 3.24 1.88
N GLY A 75 11.28 2.26 1.41
CA GLY A 75 10.20 2.50 0.45
C GLY A 75 9.05 3.27 1.10
N GLY A 76 8.29 4.02 0.28
CA GLY A 76 7.14 4.78 0.74
C GLY A 76 5.94 3.87 1.05
N ALA A 77 5.07 4.29 1.96
CA ALA A 77 3.81 3.58 2.21
C ALA A 77 2.87 3.66 1.00
N GLY A 78 2.08 2.62 0.75
CA GLY A 78 0.94 2.69 -0.17
C GLY A 78 -0.20 3.50 0.43
N GLY A 79 -0.95 4.20 -0.41
CA GLY A 79 -2.14 4.95 -0.01
C GLY A 79 -3.33 4.04 0.24
N SER A 80 -4.26 4.48 1.08
CA SER A 80 -5.50 3.73 1.32
C SER A 80 -6.44 3.80 0.11
N GLY A 81 -7.20 2.73 -0.10
CA GLY A 81 -8.33 2.73 -1.02
C GLY A 81 -9.48 3.60 -0.49
N GLY A 82 -10.20 4.23 -1.41
CA GLY A 82 -11.37 5.05 -1.13
C GLY A 82 -12.61 4.22 -0.79
N VAL A 83 -13.54 4.82 -0.07
CA VAL A 83 -14.82 4.19 0.27
C VAL A 83 -15.76 4.19 -0.93
N SER A 84 -16.57 3.16 -1.09
CA SER A 84 -17.66 3.14 -2.07
C SER A 84 -19.04 3.39 -1.44
N GLY A 85 -19.89 4.10 -2.18
CA GLY A 85 -21.25 4.46 -1.78
C GLY A 85 -22.27 3.34 -1.93
N ILE A 86 -23.55 3.71 -1.92
CA ILE A 86 -24.66 2.76 -1.84
C ILE A 86 -25.09 2.18 -3.20
N LEU A 87 -24.50 2.63 -4.31
CA LEU A 87 -24.86 2.19 -5.67
C LEU A 87 -24.18 0.88 -6.11
N GLY A 88 -23.69 0.08 -5.16
CA GLY A 88 -23.23 -1.30 -5.39
C GLY A 88 -21.76 -1.43 -5.77
N GLY A 89 -20.98 -0.36 -5.59
CA GLY A 89 -19.54 -0.36 -5.86
C GLY A 89 -18.75 -1.15 -4.82
N ALA A 90 -17.59 -1.69 -5.23
CA ALA A 90 -16.60 -2.18 -4.28
C ALA A 90 -15.77 -1.02 -3.71
N GLY A 91 -15.28 -1.18 -2.48
CA GLY A 91 -14.28 -0.28 -1.93
C GLY A 91 -13.00 -0.31 -2.77
N GLY A 92 -12.29 0.81 -2.81
CA GLY A 92 -11.05 0.90 -3.57
C GLY A 92 -9.97 -0.01 -3.00
N ALA A 93 -9.13 -0.59 -3.85
CA ALA A 93 -7.96 -1.33 -3.36
C ALA A 93 -6.95 -0.38 -2.68
N GLY A 94 -6.26 -0.85 -1.66
CA GLY A 94 -5.09 -0.18 -1.11
C GLY A 94 -3.89 -0.23 -2.05
N GLY A 95 -3.08 0.81 -2.07
CA GLY A 95 -1.87 0.89 -2.86
C GLY A 95 -0.76 0.00 -2.31
N THR A 96 0.14 -0.48 -3.17
CA THR A 96 1.28 -1.28 -2.71
C THR A 96 2.30 -0.40 -1.99
N GLY A 97 2.97 -0.93 -0.98
CA GLY A 97 4.16 -0.29 -0.40
C GLY A 97 5.31 -0.28 -1.40
N GLY A 98 6.13 0.77 -1.36
CA GLY A 98 7.31 0.93 -2.18
C GLY A 98 8.46 0.05 -1.72
N ASN A 99 9.39 -0.26 -2.63
CA ASN A 99 10.56 -1.08 -2.31
C ASN A 99 11.71 -0.24 -1.73
N ALA A 100 12.53 -0.84 -0.88
CA ALA A 100 13.75 -0.23 -0.37
C ALA A 100 14.93 -0.33 -1.35
N GLY A 101 15.97 0.48 -1.12
CA GLY A 101 17.29 0.31 -1.73
C GLY A 101 18.14 -0.74 -1.01
N LEU A 102 19.45 -0.76 -1.22
CA LEU A 102 20.44 -1.71 -0.67
C LEU A 102 20.25 -2.00 0.84
N LEU A 103 19.99 -0.93 1.61
CA LEU A 103 19.78 -0.96 3.05
C LEU A 103 18.49 -0.21 3.37
N GLY A 104 17.48 -0.88 3.88
CA GLY A 104 16.22 -0.25 4.25
C GLY A 104 15.02 -1.18 4.24
N ASN A 105 13.91 -0.71 4.78
CA ASN A 105 12.70 -1.50 4.88
C ASN A 105 11.76 -1.25 3.70
N GLY A 106 11.02 -2.28 3.32
CA GLY A 106 9.91 -2.11 2.39
C GLY A 106 8.81 -1.24 3.01
N GLY A 107 8.14 -0.44 2.20
CA GLY A 107 7.00 0.36 2.61
C GLY A 107 5.80 -0.51 2.97
N ILE A 108 4.94 -0.06 3.89
CA ILE A 108 3.70 -0.78 4.20
C ILE A 108 2.70 -0.66 3.05
N GLY A 109 1.91 -1.70 2.82
CA GLY A 109 0.76 -1.66 1.93
C GLY A 109 -0.38 -0.83 2.51
N GLY A 110 -1.11 -0.12 1.65
CA GLY A 110 -2.28 0.67 2.05
C GLY A 110 -3.47 -0.20 2.39
N THR A 111 -4.37 0.28 3.25
CA THR A 111 -5.61 -0.45 3.56
C THR A 111 -6.57 -0.42 2.38
N GLY A 112 -7.34 -1.49 2.20
CA GLY A 112 -8.50 -1.47 1.32
C GLY A 112 -9.58 -0.53 1.83
N GLY A 113 -10.33 0.07 0.92
CA GLY A 113 -11.45 0.95 1.23
C GLY A 113 -12.71 0.16 1.59
N ASP A 114 -13.56 0.74 2.41
CA ASP A 114 -14.84 0.12 2.76
C ASP A 114 -15.87 0.21 1.62
N SER A 115 -16.89 -0.63 1.68
CA SER A 115 -18.08 -0.51 0.84
C SER A 115 -19.36 -0.50 1.65
N LEU A 116 -20.25 0.44 1.29
CA LEU A 116 -21.56 0.62 1.91
C LEU A 116 -22.64 -0.29 1.33
N SER A 117 -22.42 -0.92 0.18
CA SER A 117 -23.40 -1.86 -0.41
C SER A 117 -22.81 -2.99 -1.26
N GLY A 118 -21.49 -3.11 -1.31
CA GLY A 118 -20.75 -4.14 -2.06
C GLY A 118 -19.58 -4.71 -1.27
N ASN A 119 -18.57 -5.19 -1.99
CA ASN A 119 -17.39 -5.81 -1.41
C ASN A 119 -16.42 -4.76 -0.85
N GLY A 120 -15.75 -5.08 0.25
CA GLY A 120 -14.60 -4.30 0.71
C GLY A 120 -13.45 -4.37 -0.28
N GLY A 121 -12.67 -3.30 -0.37
CA GLY A 121 -11.47 -3.26 -1.19
C GLY A 121 -10.36 -4.13 -0.60
N ALA A 122 -9.53 -4.74 -1.45
CA ALA A 122 -8.36 -5.48 -0.98
C ALA A 122 -7.30 -4.55 -0.38
N GLY A 123 -6.59 -5.03 0.64
CA GLY A 123 -5.39 -4.37 1.16
C GLY A 123 -4.22 -4.48 0.19
N GLY A 124 -3.37 -3.46 0.18
CA GLY A 124 -2.17 -3.42 -0.65
C GLY A 124 -1.08 -4.32 -0.12
N THR A 125 -0.23 -4.85 -1.01
CA THR A 125 0.94 -5.63 -0.61
C THR A 125 2.00 -4.75 0.06
N GLY A 126 2.72 -5.29 1.04
CA GLY A 126 3.92 -4.66 1.56
C GLY A 126 5.07 -4.67 0.56
N GLY A 127 5.94 -3.66 0.64
CA GLY A 127 7.12 -3.50 -0.20
C GLY A 127 8.25 -4.46 0.17
N ILE A 128 9.12 -4.72 -0.79
CA ILE A 128 10.31 -5.56 -0.61
C ILE A 128 11.39 -4.76 0.11
N ALA A 129 12.05 -5.41 1.07
CA ALA A 129 13.17 -4.84 1.81
C ALA A 129 14.44 -4.70 0.96
N GLY A 130 15.44 -4.06 1.55
CA GLY A 130 16.74 -3.93 0.94
C GLY A 130 17.46 -5.26 0.79
N PRO A 131 18.19 -5.47 -0.31
CA PRO A 131 18.84 -6.75 -0.59
C PRO A 131 19.89 -7.15 0.45
N LEU A 132 20.56 -6.20 1.13
CA LEU A 132 21.58 -6.53 2.14
C LEU A 132 21.03 -6.54 3.56
N PHE A 133 20.25 -5.52 3.91
CA PHE A 133 19.67 -5.40 5.24
C PHE A 133 18.32 -4.68 5.18
N GLY A 134 17.33 -5.26 5.83
CA GLY A 134 16.04 -4.63 6.08
C GLY A 134 14.89 -5.63 6.13
N ASN A 135 13.77 -5.15 6.67
CA ASN A 135 12.56 -5.93 6.82
C ASN A 135 11.58 -5.64 5.67
N GLY A 136 10.82 -6.66 5.29
CA GLY A 136 9.72 -6.50 4.37
C GLY A 136 8.62 -5.62 4.98
N GLY A 137 7.93 -4.84 4.15
CA GLY A 137 6.82 -4.02 4.62
C GLY A 137 5.61 -4.86 4.99
N ALA A 138 4.81 -4.45 5.96
CA ALA A 138 3.55 -5.14 6.25
C ALA A 138 2.54 -4.99 5.08
N GLY A 139 1.72 -6.00 4.84
CA GLY A 139 0.54 -5.89 3.99
C GLY A 139 -0.56 -5.07 4.64
N GLY A 140 -1.37 -4.38 3.83
CA GLY A 140 -2.50 -3.59 4.30
C GLY A 140 -3.71 -4.46 4.65
N ALA A 141 -4.53 -4.04 5.60
CA ALA A 141 -5.78 -4.74 5.89
C ALA A 141 -6.78 -4.59 4.74
N GLY A 142 -7.63 -5.60 4.54
CA GLY A 142 -8.79 -5.50 3.65
C GLY A 142 -9.87 -4.59 4.24
N GLY A 143 -10.62 -3.92 3.37
CA GLY A 143 -11.73 -3.04 3.74
C GLY A 143 -12.99 -3.82 4.12
N ARG A 144 -13.90 -3.19 4.86
CA ARG A 144 -15.20 -3.78 5.16
C ARG A 144 -16.08 -3.84 3.91
N GLY A 145 -16.85 -4.90 3.76
CA GLY A 145 -17.91 -4.97 2.75
C GLY A 145 -19.22 -5.43 3.37
N THR A 146 -20.36 -5.02 2.79
CA THR A 146 -21.66 -5.53 3.23
C THR A 146 -21.91 -6.95 2.75
N THR A 147 -21.37 -7.29 1.58
CA THR A 147 -21.42 -8.63 0.99
C THR A 147 -20.21 -9.46 1.42
N THR A 148 -19.02 -9.10 0.95
CA THR A 148 -17.76 -9.76 1.28
C THR A 148 -16.75 -8.71 1.72
N GLY A 149 -16.07 -8.91 2.84
CA GLY A 149 -14.94 -8.06 3.21
C GLY A 149 -13.76 -8.25 2.26
N GLY A 150 -12.91 -7.23 2.14
CA GLY A 150 -11.76 -7.28 1.26
C GLY A 150 -10.67 -8.21 1.76
N ASP A 151 -9.85 -8.73 0.87
CA ASP A 151 -8.70 -9.54 1.26
C ASP A 151 -7.63 -8.67 1.92
N GLY A 152 -6.93 -9.21 2.90
CA GLY A 152 -5.71 -8.63 3.44
C GLY A 152 -4.55 -8.74 2.46
N GLY A 153 -3.70 -7.72 2.42
CA GLY A 153 -2.54 -7.66 1.55
C GLY A 153 -1.43 -8.60 2.00
N VAL A 154 -0.66 -9.14 1.06
CA VAL A 154 0.52 -9.95 1.36
C VAL A 154 1.63 -9.08 1.96
N GLY A 155 2.32 -9.61 2.97
CA GLY A 155 3.50 -9.00 3.55
C GLY A 155 4.71 -9.02 2.60
N GLY A 156 5.49 -7.96 2.63
CA GLY A 156 6.70 -7.77 1.84
C GLY A 156 7.80 -8.75 2.24
N LYS A 157 8.70 -9.06 1.31
CA LYS A 157 9.82 -9.99 1.55
C LYS A 157 11.05 -9.23 2.03
N SER A 158 11.86 -9.87 2.87
CA SER A 158 13.27 -9.52 3.03
C SER A 158 14.15 -10.41 2.13
N VAL A 159 15.45 -10.12 2.06
CA VAL A 159 16.37 -10.75 1.08
C VAL A 159 17.56 -11.45 1.75
N LEU A 160 18.52 -10.72 2.32
CA LEU A 160 19.71 -11.32 2.95
C LEU A 160 19.61 -11.36 4.48
N ILE A 161 19.45 -10.19 5.11
CA ILE A 161 19.27 -10.04 6.55
C ILE A 161 18.03 -9.20 6.81
N GLY A 162 17.06 -9.77 7.54
CA GLY A 162 15.87 -9.08 8.02
C GLY A 162 14.63 -9.95 7.97
N ASP A 163 13.58 -9.51 8.65
CA ASP A 163 12.33 -10.22 8.78
C ASP A 163 11.41 -9.99 7.58
N GLY A 164 10.58 -10.99 7.25
CA GLY A 164 9.46 -10.79 6.35
C GLY A 164 8.41 -9.88 6.98
N GLY A 165 7.70 -9.10 6.16
CA GLY A 165 6.59 -8.28 6.62
C GLY A 165 5.37 -9.13 6.96
N ASN A 166 4.60 -8.74 7.97
CA ASN A 166 3.34 -9.42 8.28
C ASN A 166 2.32 -9.22 7.16
N GLY A 167 1.46 -10.22 6.92
CA GLY A 167 0.29 -10.08 6.08
C GLY A 167 -0.77 -9.21 6.74
N GLY A 168 -1.64 -8.61 5.92
CA GLY A 168 -2.77 -7.82 6.36
C GLY A 168 -3.94 -8.68 6.81
N ASN A 169 -4.71 -8.19 7.76
CA ASN A 169 -5.95 -8.85 8.17
C ASN A 169 -7.01 -8.76 7.06
N ALA A 170 -7.88 -9.76 7.02
CA ALA A 170 -9.08 -9.71 6.19
C ALA A 170 -10.01 -8.59 6.64
N GLY A 171 -10.77 -8.08 5.68
CA GLY A 171 -11.90 -7.21 5.92
C GLY A 171 -13.11 -8.02 6.41
N PRO A 172 -13.91 -7.49 7.34
CA PRO A 172 -15.17 -8.10 7.73
C PRO A 172 -16.27 -7.84 6.68
N GLY A 173 -17.23 -8.75 6.62
CA GLY A 173 -18.45 -8.62 5.81
C GLY A 173 -19.40 -9.80 6.01
N GLY A 174 -20.48 -9.87 5.21
CA GLY A 174 -21.37 -11.03 5.21
C GLY A 174 -20.62 -12.35 4.96
N VAL A 175 -19.58 -12.27 4.14
CA VAL A 175 -18.45 -13.21 4.09
C VAL A 175 -17.19 -12.44 4.46
N THR A 176 -16.36 -12.99 5.34
CA THR A 176 -15.06 -12.38 5.68
C THR A 176 -14.08 -12.59 4.54
N GLY A 177 -13.25 -11.58 4.25
CA GLY A 177 -12.20 -11.70 3.24
C GLY A 177 -11.14 -12.74 3.60
N ASN A 178 -10.19 -12.96 2.70
CA ASN A 178 -9.03 -13.79 2.99
C ASN A 178 -7.95 -13.00 3.72
N ALA A 179 -7.34 -13.61 4.74
CA ALA A 179 -6.17 -13.02 5.39
C ALA A 179 -4.96 -13.01 4.44
N GLY A 180 -4.17 -11.94 4.48
CA GLY A 180 -2.93 -11.82 3.73
C GLY A 180 -1.85 -12.75 4.29
N THR A 181 -1.05 -13.35 3.41
CA THR A 181 0.10 -14.16 3.85
C THR A 181 1.25 -13.27 4.33
N GLY A 182 2.01 -13.76 5.32
CA GLY A 182 3.26 -13.13 5.72
C GLY A 182 4.34 -13.27 4.65
N GLY A 183 5.29 -12.33 4.67
CA GLY A 183 6.43 -12.31 3.75
C GLY A 183 7.55 -13.28 4.15
N CYS A 184 8.37 -13.65 3.16
CA CYS A 184 9.55 -14.48 3.39
C CYS A 184 10.62 -13.73 4.21
N PRO A 185 11.35 -14.43 5.11
CA PRO A 185 12.52 -13.90 5.80
C PRO A 185 13.74 -13.78 4.89
N GLY A 186 14.80 -13.16 5.44
CA GLY A 186 16.10 -13.07 4.81
C GLY A 186 16.80 -14.42 4.80
N LEU A 187 17.64 -14.63 3.79
CA LEU A 187 18.33 -15.89 3.54
C LEU A 187 19.28 -16.28 4.68
N LEU A 188 19.95 -15.30 5.31
CA LEU A 188 20.96 -15.55 6.34
C LEU A 188 20.39 -15.39 7.75
N PHE A 189 19.66 -14.30 8.01
CA PHE A 189 18.98 -14.07 9.28
C PHE A 189 17.63 -13.38 9.07
N GLY A 190 16.64 -13.76 9.87
CA GLY A 190 15.31 -13.15 9.92
C GLY A 190 14.21 -14.17 10.22
N LEU A 191 13.04 -13.67 10.63
CA LEU A 191 11.82 -14.45 10.83
C LEU A 191 10.82 -14.21 9.70
N PRO A 192 10.04 -15.24 9.30
CA PRO A 192 8.94 -15.04 8.38
C PRO A 192 7.92 -14.08 8.99
N GLY A 193 7.25 -13.32 8.13
CA GLY A 193 6.10 -12.54 8.54
C GLY A 193 4.97 -13.45 9.00
N MET A 194 4.18 -12.98 9.97
CA MET A 194 2.95 -13.64 10.36
C MET A 194 1.88 -13.44 9.29
N ASN A 195 1.03 -14.45 9.07
CA ASN A 195 -0.19 -14.26 8.29
C ASN A 195 -1.15 -13.32 9.04
N GLY A 196 -1.99 -12.62 8.28
CA GLY A 196 -3.08 -11.84 8.84
C GLY A 196 -4.13 -12.70 9.53
N LEU A 197 -4.99 -12.03 10.27
CA LEU A 197 -6.19 -12.62 10.87
C LEU A 197 -7.36 -12.56 9.89
N ALA A 198 -8.27 -13.53 10.01
CA ALA A 198 -9.59 -13.48 9.40
C ALA A 198 -10.51 -12.60 10.25
#